data_AF-A0A2J8NSF4-F1
#
_entry.id   AF-A0A2J8NSF4-F1
#
_cell.length_a   1.000
_cell.length_b   1.000
_cell.length_c   1.000
_cell.angle_alpha   90.00
_cell.angle_beta   90.00
_cell.angle_gamma   90.00
#
_symmetry.space_group_name_H-M   'P 1'
#
loop_
_entity.id
_entity.type
_entity.pdbx_description
1 polymer ?
#
loop_
_entity_poly.entity_id
_entity_poly.type
_entity_poly.pdbx_seq_one_letter_code
_entity_poly.pdbx_strand_id
1 'polypeptide(L)'
;MAGRSLCLTRSSVPGTPFPPPVQQPSTPGPDLLALEEEYKRLNAELQAKTADVVRQAKEIIRDRQEVRSRPVSTQMKSCDDEDDYSLRGLLPSEGIVHLHSETKPKTKNIDPVNKVQNKLHSANKGRKTNSSVKLKYSDVQTADDVAIPEDFSDFSLAKTISKIEGQLEEEGLPEYIDDIFSGVSNDIGTEAQIRFLKAKLHVMQEELDNVVCECNKKEDEIQNLKSQVKNFEEDFMRQQRTINMQQSQVEKYKTLFEEANKKCDGLQQQLSSIERVIIWYFS
;
A
#
# COMPACT_ATOMS: atom_id res chain seq x y z
N MET A 1 -79.63 -0.25 -46.84
CA MET A 1 -79.28 -1.58 -46.32
C MET A 1 -78.31 -1.38 -45.16
N ALA A 2 -78.77 -1.54 -43.90
CA ALA A 2 -78.40 -2.67 -43.02
C ALA A 2 -76.88 -2.93 -42.99
N GLY A 3 -76.15 -2.84 -41.87
CA GLY A 3 -76.49 -3.40 -40.56
C GLY A 3 -75.68 -2.83 -39.39
N ARG A 4 -76.06 -3.32 -38.20
CA ARG A 4 -75.77 -2.82 -36.86
C ARG A 4 -74.50 -3.44 -36.24
N SER A 5 -73.95 -2.67 -35.29
CA SER A 5 -73.31 -3.03 -34.01
C SER A 5 -72.10 -3.97 -33.95
N LEU A 6 -71.05 -3.54 -33.24
CA LEU A 6 -70.81 -3.94 -31.84
C LEU A 6 -69.65 -3.14 -31.24
N CYS A 7 -69.94 -2.38 -30.19
CA CYS A 7 -68.95 -1.78 -29.31
C CYS A 7 -68.27 -2.86 -28.48
N LEU A 8 -66.95 -2.95 -28.53
CA LEU A 8 -66.13 -3.66 -27.55
C LEU A 8 -65.29 -2.62 -26.81
N THR A 9 -65.85 -2.15 -25.70
CA THR A 9 -65.15 -1.44 -24.63
C THR A 9 -64.13 -2.39 -24.01
N ARG A 10 -62.84 -2.17 -24.28
CA ARG A 10 -61.76 -2.78 -23.51
C ARG A 10 -61.31 -1.79 -22.44
N SER A 11 -61.69 -2.11 -21.21
CA SER A 11 -61.32 -1.43 -19.97
C SER A 11 -59.80 -1.21 -19.88
N SER A 12 -59.40 0.04 -19.73
CA SER A 12 -58.04 0.47 -19.41
C SER A 12 -57.76 0.23 -17.93
N VAL A 13 -56.68 -0.50 -17.64
CA VAL A 13 -56.10 -0.62 -16.30
C VAL A 13 -55.19 0.59 -16.06
N PRO A 14 -55.35 1.36 -14.97
CA PRO A 14 -54.49 2.48 -14.66
C PRO A 14 -53.31 2.01 -13.79
N GLY A 15 -52.08 2.26 -14.24
CA GLY A 15 -50.90 2.14 -13.37
C GLY A 15 -49.69 1.49 -14.02
N THR A 16 -49.04 2.19 -14.94
CA THR A 16 -47.60 2.01 -15.18
C THR A 16 -47.06 3.29 -15.83
N PRO A 17 -46.15 4.05 -15.19
CA PRO A 17 -45.54 5.21 -15.80
C PRO A 17 -44.58 4.78 -16.93
N PHE A 18 -44.69 5.42 -18.09
CA PHE A 18 -43.69 5.32 -19.15
C PHE A 18 -42.36 5.94 -18.67
N PRO A 19 -41.20 5.37 -19.05
CA PRO A 19 -39.91 5.94 -18.69
C PRO A 19 -39.68 7.26 -19.46
N PRO A 20 -38.99 8.25 -18.87
CA PRO A 20 -38.71 9.51 -19.53
C PRO A 20 -37.70 9.34 -20.67
N PRO A 21 -37.63 10.29 -21.63
CA PRO A 21 -36.68 10.25 -22.73
C PRO A 21 -35.25 10.33 -22.19
N VAL A 22 -34.39 9.45 -22.71
CA VAL A 22 -32.94 9.43 -22.44
C VAL A 22 -32.37 10.80 -22.84
N GLN A 23 -31.96 11.58 -21.84
CA GLN A 23 -31.20 12.81 -22.06
C GLN A 23 -29.88 12.43 -22.74
N GLN A 24 -29.62 13.01 -23.90
CA GLN A 24 -28.31 12.92 -24.53
C GLN A 24 -27.27 13.54 -23.59
N PRO A 25 -26.05 12.99 -23.51
CA PRO A 25 -25.04 13.47 -22.58
C PRO A 25 -24.75 14.92 -22.88
N SER A 26 -24.96 15.78 -21.88
CA SER A 26 -24.46 17.14 -21.85
C SER A 26 -22.98 17.11 -22.21
N THR A 27 -22.60 17.93 -23.19
CA THR A 27 -21.21 18.13 -23.60
C THR A 27 -20.35 18.33 -22.35
N PRO A 28 -19.29 17.50 -22.15
CA PRO A 28 -18.38 17.69 -21.05
C PRO A 28 -17.84 19.12 -21.09
N GLY A 29 -17.81 19.79 -19.95
CA GLY A 29 -17.27 21.15 -19.88
C GLY A 29 -15.87 21.22 -20.50
N PRO A 30 -15.47 22.34 -21.12
CA PRO A 30 -14.17 22.46 -21.79
C PRO A 30 -12.97 22.02 -20.93
N ASP A 31 -13.09 22.21 -19.62
CA ASP A 31 -12.10 21.81 -18.60
C ASP A 31 -12.03 20.28 -18.39
N LEU A 32 -13.16 19.59 -18.48
CA LEU A 32 -13.24 18.13 -18.37
C LEU A 32 -12.62 17.43 -19.58
N LEU A 33 -12.77 18.03 -20.77
CA LEU A 33 -12.16 17.52 -22.01
C LEU A 33 -10.63 17.66 -21.99
N ALA A 34 -10.12 18.78 -21.49
CA ALA A 34 -8.68 18.99 -21.33
C ALA A 34 -8.06 17.98 -20.36
N LEU A 35 -8.73 17.70 -19.24
CA LEU A 35 -8.30 16.70 -18.27
C LEU A 35 -8.36 15.28 -18.84
N GLU A 36 -9.36 14.96 -19.66
CA GLU A 36 -9.45 13.67 -20.36
C GLU A 36 -8.30 13.47 -21.34
N GLU A 37 -7.92 14.50 -22.10
CA GLU A 37 -6.76 14.44 -23.01
C GLU A 37 -5.44 14.26 -22.27
N GLU A 38 -5.24 14.97 -21.16
CA GLU A 38 -4.05 14.81 -20.33
C GLU A 38 -3.97 13.39 -19.74
N TYR A 39 -5.09 12.86 -19.23
CA TYR A 39 -5.16 11.50 -18.73
C TYR A 39 -4.84 10.46 -19.81
N LYS A 40 -5.36 10.65 -21.03
CA LYS A 40 -5.02 9.78 -22.18
C LYS A 40 -3.53 9.83 -22.49
N ARG A 41 -2.91 11.01 -22.47
CA ARG A 41 -1.47 11.17 -22.70
C ARG A 41 -0.63 10.46 -21.63
N LEU A 42 -0.97 10.67 -20.35
CA LEU A 42 -0.27 10.03 -19.24
C LEU A 42 -0.42 8.50 -19.27
N ASN A 43 -1.60 8.00 -19.62
CA ASN A 43 -1.84 6.57 -19.77
C ASN A 43 -1.04 5.97 -20.95
N ALA A 44 -0.94 6.68 -22.08
CA ALA A 44 -0.09 6.27 -23.19
C ALA A 44 1.40 6.21 -22.79
N GLU A 45 1.89 7.18 -22.02
CA GLU A 45 3.26 7.18 -21.49
C GLU A 45 3.50 6.02 -20.51
N LEU A 46 2.54 5.75 -19.62
CA LEU A 46 2.60 4.61 -18.70
C LEU A 46 2.64 3.28 -19.46
N GLN A 47 1.83 3.14 -20.50
CA GLN A 47 1.84 1.95 -21.36
C GLN A 47 3.17 1.80 -22.10
N ALA A 48 3.75 2.89 -22.61
CA ALA A 48 5.06 2.87 -23.26
C ALA A 48 6.17 2.42 -22.29
N LYS A 49 6.23 3.00 -21.08
CA LYS A 49 7.20 2.59 -20.05
C LYS A 49 7.02 1.13 -19.62
N THR A 50 5.77 0.69 -19.49
CA THR A 50 5.45 -0.71 -19.20
C THR A 50 5.94 -1.63 -20.32
N ALA A 51 5.71 -1.25 -21.58
CA ALA A 51 6.19 -2.01 -22.73
C ALA A 51 7.72 -2.10 -22.77
N ASP A 52 8.42 -1.02 -22.42
CA ASP A 52 9.89 -0.99 -22.36
C ASP A 52 10.47 -1.89 -21.26
N VAL A 53 9.91 -1.84 -20.05
CA VAL A 53 10.34 -2.72 -18.95
C VAL A 53 10.09 -4.19 -19.31
N VAL A 54 8.93 -4.50 -19.91
CA VAL A 54 8.61 -5.85 -20.38
C VAL A 54 9.57 -6.30 -21.50
N ARG A 55 9.93 -5.40 -22.42
CA ARG A 55 10.91 -5.66 -23.48
C ARG A 55 12.29 -5.98 -22.91
N GLN A 56 12.77 -5.18 -21.97
CA GLN A 56 14.05 -5.42 -21.28
C GLN A 56 14.04 -6.76 -20.53
N ALA A 57 12.97 -7.07 -19.80
CA ALA A 57 12.84 -8.34 -19.10
C ALA A 57 12.87 -9.54 -20.07
N LYS A 58 12.19 -9.43 -21.22
CA LYS A 58 12.20 -10.46 -22.27
C LYS A 58 13.58 -10.62 -22.89
N GLU A 59 14.30 -9.53 -23.10
CA GLU A 59 15.67 -9.55 -23.65
C GLU A 59 16.64 -10.24 -22.69
N ILE A 60 16.63 -9.88 -21.40
CA ILE A 60 17.47 -10.54 -20.37
C ILE A 60 17.18 -12.05 -20.29
N ILE A 61 15.91 -12.44 -20.38
CA ILE A 61 15.51 -13.87 -20.39
C ILE A 61 16.05 -14.56 -21.63
N ARG A 62 15.93 -13.93 -22.81
CA ARG A 62 16.41 -14.46 -24.08
C ARG A 62 17.94 -14.59 -24.08
N ASP A 63 18.68 -13.56 -23.68
CA ASP A 63 20.14 -13.57 -23.65
C ASP A 63 20.66 -14.67 -22.70
N ARG A 64 20.04 -14.79 -21.52
CA ARG A 64 20.34 -15.87 -20.57
C ARG A 64 20.02 -17.24 -21.15
N GLN A 65 18.93 -17.38 -21.90
CA GLN A 65 18.57 -18.63 -22.55
C GLN A 65 19.53 -18.95 -23.70
N GLU A 66 19.92 -17.97 -24.50
CA GLU A 66 20.84 -18.11 -25.63
C GLU A 66 22.23 -18.59 -25.17
N VAL A 67 22.77 -17.98 -24.12
CA VAL A 67 24.03 -18.41 -23.46
C VAL A 67 23.92 -19.84 -22.94
N ARG A 68 22.74 -20.25 -22.44
CA ARG A 68 22.50 -21.62 -21.96
C ARG A 68 22.29 -22.62 -23.09
N SER A 69 21.76 -22.19 -24.24
CA SER A 69 21.46 -23.05 -25.39
C SER A 69 22.59 -23.17 -26.40
N ARG A 70 23.69 -22.41 -26.25
CA ARG A 70 24.88 -22.55 -27.10
C ARG A 70 25.59 -23.87 -26.74
N PRO A 71 25.65 -24.86 -27.66
CA PRO A 71 26.33 -26.12 -27.37
C PRO A 71 27.83 -25.87 -27.19
N VAL A 72 28.42 -26.54 -26.19
CA VAL A 72 29.88 -26.61 -25.96
C VAL A 72 30.51 -27.45 -27.09
N SER A 73 30.58 -26.89 -28.30
CA SER A 73 31.20 -27.53 -29.45
C SER A 73 31.76 -26.49 -30.42
N THR A 74 32.56 -25.55 -29.90
CA THR A 74 33.50 -24.76 -30.72
C THR A 74 34.68 -24.29 -29.88
N GLN A 75 35.21 -25.15 -29.00
CA GLN A 75 36.46 -24.89 -28.28
C GLN A 75 37.44 -26.04 -28.45
N MET A 76 37.56 -26.58 -29.66
CA MET A 76 38.76 -27.32 -30.05
C MET A 76 39.00 -27.08 -31.55
N LYS A 77 40.18 -26.52 -31.86
CA LYS A 77 40.93 -26.66 -33.11
C LYS A 77 40.68 -25.63 -34.24
N SER A 78 41.53 -24.60 -34.28
CA SER A 78 42.50 -24.41 -35.37
C SER A 78 43.59 -23.43 -34.93
N CYS A 79 44.76 -23.99 -34.65
CA CYS A 79 46.04 -23.30 -34.71
C CYS A 79 46.40 -23.19 -36.20
N ASP A 80 46.60 -21.97 -36.70
CA ASP A 80 47.60 -21.68 -37.73
C ASP A 80 47.90 -20.18 -37.75
N ASP A 81 49.18 -19.91 -37.93
CA ASP A 81 49.91 -18.64 -37.87
C ASP A 81 49.39 -17.55 -38.82
N GLU A 82 49.63 -16.29 -38.45
CA GLU A 82 50.58 -15.36 -39.13
C GLU A 82 50.29 -13.89 -38.75
N ASP A 83 51.38 -13.16 -38.57
CA ASP A 83 51.50 -11.78 -38.06
C ASP A 83 50.76 -10.70 -38.89
N ASP A 84 50.15 -9.69 -38.23
CA ASP A 84 50.30 -8.26 -38.59
C ASP A 84 49.70 -7.30 -37.52
N TYR A 85 50.22 -6.08 -37.49
CA TYR A 85 50.23 -5.08 -36.41
C TYR A 85 48.90 -4.39 -36.02
N SER A 86 48.87 -3.86 -34.77
CA SER A 86 47.95 -2.86 -34.16
C SER A 86 46.57 -3.39 -33.68
N LEU A 87 46.02 -3.06 -32.51
CA LEU A 87 46.05 -1.83 -31.71
C LEU A 87 45.58 -2.14 -30.26
N ARG A 88 46.27 -1.53 -29.30
CA ARG A 88 46.02 -1.40 -27.85
C ARG A 88 44.54 -1.33 -27.39
N GLY A 89 44.16 -2.09 -26.35
CA GLY A 89 42.91 -1.85 -25.60
C GLY A 89 42.45 -2.91 -24.57
N LEU A 90 43.09 -2.95 -23.39
CA LEU A 90 42.59 -3.33 -22.04
C LEU A 90 41.63 -4.55 -21.85
N LEU A 91 42.14 -5.56 -21.14
CA LEU A 91 41.35 -6.58 -20.40
C LEU A 91 40.79 -6.02 -19.08
N PRO A 92 39.79 -6.69 -18.46
CA PRO A 92 40.14 -7.59 -17.37
C PRO A 92 39.57 -9.00 -17.50
N SER A 93 40.44 -9.96 -17.19
CA SER A 93 40.21 -11.40 -17.03
C SER A 93 40.05 -11.70 -15.54
N GLU A 94 39.06 -12.53 -15.19
CA GLU A 94 38.93 -13.39 -13.99
C GLU A 94 37.50 -13.99 -14.08
N GLY A 95 37.19 -15.27 -14.00
CA GLY A 95 37.84 -16.48 -13.50
C GLY A 95 36.69 -17.43 -13.12
N ILE A 96 36.12 -18.15 -14.11
CA ILE A 96 35.01 -19.09 -13.86
C ILE A 96 35.61 -20.45 -13.49
N VAL A 97 35.53 -20.81 -12.21
CA VAL A 97 35.75 -22.17 -11.73
C VAL A 97 34.42 -22.91 -11.82
N HIS A 98 34.32 -23.79 -12.82
CA HIS A 98 33.21 -24.70 -13.03
C HIS A 98 33.40 -25.94 -12.15
N LEU A 99 32.51 -26.20 -11.21
CA LEU A 99 32.32 -27.53 -10.64
C LEU A 99 30.83 -27.91 -10.71
N HIS A 100 30.59 -28.90 -11.57
CA HIS A 100 29.37 -29.68 -11.70
C HIS A 100 28.90 -30.24 -10.35
N SER A 101 27.58 -30.30 -10.15
CA SER A 101 26.88 -31.59 -9.99
C SER A 101 25.38 -31.41 -10.16
N GLU A 102 24.87 -32.07 -11.20
CA GLU A 102 23.46 -32.27 -11.47
C GLU A 102 22.86 -33.26 -10.46
N THR A 103 21.65 -33.00 -9.96
CA THR A 103 20.74 -34.06 -9.53
C THR A 103 19.30 -33.63 -9.80
N LYS A 104 18.56 -34.49 -10.51
CA LYS A 104 17.18 -34.30 -10.96
C LYS A 104 16.18 -34.28 -9.77
N PRO A 105 15.05 -33.57 -9.88
CA PRO A 105 14.02 -33.54 -8.84
C PRO A 105 13.12 -34.79 -8.92
N LYS A 106 12.83 -35.39 -7.77
CA LYS A 106 11.74 -36.38 -7.61
C LYS A 106 10.50 -35.69 -7.07
N THR A 107 9.49 -35.65 -7.92
CA THR A 107 8.06 -35.44 -7.64
C THR A 107 7.54 -36.44 -6.61
N LYS A 108 6.92 -35.96 -5.52
CA LYS A 108 5.80 -36.63 -4.82
C LYS A 108 4.88 -35.59 -4.18
N ASN A 109 3.61 -35.65 -4.58
CA ASN A 109 2.46 -34.93 -4.03
C ASN A 109 2.25 -35.25 -2.55
N ILE A 110 1.94 -34.24 -1.74
CA ILE A 110 1.14 -34.38 -0.51
C ILE A 110 0.28 -33.12 -0.36
N ASP A 111 -1.04 -33.32 -0.36
CA ASP A 111 -2.10 -32.33 -0.21
C ASP A 111 -2.18 -31.69 1.20
N PRO A 112 -2.89 -30.55 1.36
CA PRO A 112 -2.81 -29.67 2.53
C PRO A 112 -3.78 -30.04 3.65
N VAL A 113 -3.28 -30.09 4.90
CA VAL A 113 -4.12 -30.26 6.10
C VAL A 113 -4.42 -28.91 6.76
N ASN A 114 -5.66 -28.49 6.52
CA ASN A 114 -6.51 -27.61 7.30
C ASN A 114 -6.51 -27.88 8.82
N LYS A 115 -6.23 -26.86 9.65
CA LYS A 115 -6.79 -26.76 11.01
C LYS A 115 -7.16 -25.31 11.36
N VAL A 116 -8.44 -25.02 11.14
CA VAL A 116 -9.21 -23.99 11.82
C VAL A 116 -9.47 -24.47 13.26
N GLN A 117 -9.20 -23.64 14.26
CA GLN A 117 -9.82 -23.77 15.58
C GLN A 117 -10.36 -22.41 16.01
N ASN A 118 -11.61 -22.16 15.60
CA ASN A 118 -12.54 -21.32 16.34
C ASN A 118 -13.10 -22.16 17.48
N LYS A 119 -13.08 -21.64 18.71
CA LYS A 119 -14.02 -22.08 19.75
C LYS A 119 -14.21 -21.02 20.83
N LEU A 120 -15.26 -20.21 20.62
CA LEU A 120 -16.01 -19.57 21.69
C LEU A 120 -16.67 -20.66 22.54
N HIS A 121 -16.52 -20.56 23.86
CA HIS A 121 -17.36 -21.27 24.81
C HIS A 121 -18.11 -20.28 25.69
N SER A 122 -19.40 -20.57 25.79
CA SER A 122 -20.51 -19.77 26.26
C SER A 122 -20.96 -20.25 27.65
N ALA A 123 -21.56 -19.31 28.39
CA ALA A 123 -22.50 -19.44 29.51
C ALA A 123 -21.97 -19.85 30.90
N ASN A 124 -22.15 -18.95 31.88
CA ASN A 124 -23.19 -19.08 32.92
C ASN A 124 -23.23 -17.89 33.91
N LYS A 125 -24.42 -17.74 34.52
CA LYS A 125 -24.95 -16.62 35.34
C LYS A 125 -24.28 -16.47 36.71
N GLY A 126 -24.23 -15.22 37.20
CA GLY A 126 -24.11 -14.93 38.65
C GLY A 126 -24.10 -13.43 38.98
N ARG A 127 -25.25 -12.87 39.40
CA ARG A 127 -25.35 -11.54 40.04
C ARG A 127 -24.75 -11.61 41.45
N LYS A 128 -23.86 -10.66 41.81
CA LYS A 128 -23.91 -9.84 43.03
C LYS A 128 -22.69 -8.89 43.16
N THR A 129 -22.99 -7.60 42.99
CA THR A 129 -22.57 -6.42 43.77
C THR A 129 -21.28 -6.43 44.62
N ASN A 130 -20.48 -5.35 44.40
CA ASN A 130 -19.55 -4.64 45.30
C ASN A 130 -18.04 -4.93 45.16
N SER A 131 -17.29 -4.03 44.51
CA SER A 131 -16.04 -3.48 45.05
C SER A 131 -15.60 -2.25 44.24
N SER A 132 -15.32 -1.14 44.91
CA SER A 132 -14.90 0.11 44.29
C SER A 132 -13.55 -0.02 43.59
N VAL A 133 -13.49 0.49 42.37
CA VAL A 133 -12.23 0.69 41.64
C VAL A 133 -11.58 1.94 42.21
N LYS A 134 -10.53 1.76 43.01
CA LYS A 134 -9.62 2.83 43.40
C LYS A 134 -8.65 3.04 42.23
N LEU A 135 -9.05 3.84 41.24
CA LEU A 135 -8.14 4.35 40.21
C LEU A 135 -7.09 5.21 40.90
N LYS A 136 -5.91 4.63 41.13
CA LYS A 136 -4.69 5.37 41.38
C LYS A 136 -4.38 6.11 40.07
N TYR A 137 -4.65 7.42 40.05
CA TYR A 137 -3.99 8.29 39.08
C TYR A 137 -2.49 8.18 39.33
N SER A 138 -1.77 7.78 38.29
CA SER A 138 -0.33 7.96 38.23
C SER A 138 -0.06 9.45 38.33
N ASP A 139 0.68 9.85 39.36
CA ASP A 139 1.29 11.17 39.46
C ASP A 139 2.08 11.42 38.17
N VAL A 140 1.63 12.39 37.38
CA VAL A 140 2.28 12.74 36.12
C VAL A 140 3.58 13.43 36.53
N GLN A 141 4.69 12.71 36.47
CA GLN A 141 6.01 13.32 36.48
C GLN A 141 6.08 14.28 35.28
N THR A 142 6.00 15.57 35.58
CA THR A 142 6.31 16.64 34.64
C THR A 142 7.69 16.35 34.04
N ALA A 143 7.74 16.14 32.74
CA ALA A 143 9.00 15.97 32.03
C ALA A 143 9.80 17.29 32.13
N ASP A 144 11.08 17.18 32.47
CA ASP A 144 12.01 18.29 32.72
C ASP A 144 12.38 19.08 31.45
N ASP A 145 11.82 18.72 30.28
CA ASP A 145 12.19 19.24 28.97
C ASP A 145 11.11 20.19 28.38
N VAL A 146 10.24 20.73 29.24
CA VAL A 146 9.21 21.71 28.86
C VAL A 146 9.48 23.00 29.61
N ALA A 147 9.97 24.02 28.89
CA ALA A 147 10.04 25.38 29.41
C ALA A 147 8.62 25.90 29.63
N ILE A 148 8.15 25.90 30.89
CA ILE A 148 6.95 26.62 31.31
C ILE A 148 7.41 28.03 31.71
N PRO A 149 7.05 29.09 30.97
CA PRO A 149 7.41 30.45 31.38
C PRO A 149 6.82 30.77 32.76
N GLU A 150 7.62 31.30 33.68
CA GLU A 150 7.25 31.63 35.08
C GLU A 150 5.93 32.42 35.23
N ASP A 151 5.51 33.17 34.21
CA ASP A 151 4.30 34.00 34.19
C ASP A 151 2.96 33.22 34.13
N PHE A 152 2.99 31.88 34.00
CA PHE A 152 1.76 31.07 33.94
C PHE A 152 1.37 30.40 35.26
N SER A 153 2.11 30.62 36.35
CA SER A 153 1.73 30.11 37.68
C SER A 153 0.40 30.69 38.19
N ASP A 154 -0.01 31.84 37.64
CA ASP A 154 -1.29 32.50 37.95
C ASP A 154 -2.46 31.98 37.08
N PHE A 155 -2.18 31.17 36.04
CA PHE A 155 -3.22 30.55 35.20
C PHE A 155 -3.74 29.26 35.84
N SER A 156 -4.71 29.40 36.74
CA SER A 156 -5.46 28.25 37.25
C SER A 156 -6.57 27.88 36.26
N LEU A 157 -6.43 26.72 35.59
CA LEU A 157 -7.50 26.16 34.74
C LEU A 157 -8.83 26.05 35.50
N ALA A 158 -8.78 25.71 36.79
CA ALA A 158 -9.97 25.66 37.65
C ALA A 158 -10.65 27.03 37.77
N LYS A 159 -9.88 28.11 37.90
CA LYS A 159 -10.42 29.48 37.96
C LYS A 159 -11.04 29.91 36.63
N THR A 160 -10.46 29.49 35.51
CA THR A 160 -11.02 29.71 34.17
C THR A 160 -12.32 28.93 33.98
N ILE A 161 -12.37 27.67 34.40
CA ILE A 161 -13.58 26.83 34.34
C ILE A 161 -14.68 27.43 35.20
N SER A 162 -14.41 27.78 36.46
CA SER A 162 -15.41 28.41 37.33
C SER A 162 -15.89 29.77 36.82
N LYS A 163 -15.04 30.51 36.10
CA LYS A 163 -15.45 31.76 35.43
C LYS A 163 -16.41 31.49 34.27
N ILE A 164 -16.13 30.46 33.46
CA ILE A 164 -16.99 30.06 32.34
C ILE A 164 -18.32 29.51 32.86
N GLU A 165 -18.30 28.66 33.88
CA GLU A 165 -19.50 28.11 34.53
C GLU A 165 -20.34 29.22 35.16
N GLY A 166 -19.71 30.17 35.87
CA GLY A 166 -20.41 31.32 36.44
C GLY A 166 -21.02 32.25 35.37
N GLN A 167 -20.32 32.47 34.26
CA GLN A 167 -20.86 33.24 33.13
C GLN A 167 -22.03 32.51 32.46
N LEU A 168 -21.98 31.19 32.34
CA LEU A 168 -23.06 30.38 31.77
C LEU A 168 -24.32 30.33 32.66
N GLU A 169 -24.14 30.46 33.98
CA GLU A 169 -25.24 30.53 34.95
C GLU A 169 -25.83 31.96 35.09
N GLU A 170 -25.03 33.01 34.90
CA GLU A 170 -25.46 34.42 34.99
C GLU A 170 -26.02 34.96 33.67
N GLU A 171 -25.37 34.67 32.53
CA GLU A 171 -25.90 34.91 31.20
C GLU A 171 -26.83 33.74 30.84
N GLY A 172 -28.04 33.79 31.41
CA GLY A 172 -29.15 32.98 30.95
C GLY A 172 -29.15 32.96 29.42
N LEU A 173 -29.04 31.75 28.87
CA LEU A 173 -29.01 31.47 27.44
C LEU A 173 -30.01 32.42 26.77
N PRO A 174 -29.58 33.35 25.88
CA PRO A 174 -30.51 34.25 25.24
C PRO A 174 -31.59 33.36 24.64
N GLU A 175 -32.83 33.60 25.06
CA GLU A 175 -33.97 32.81 24.65
C GLU A 175 -33.94 32.79 23.13
N TYR A 176 -33.46 31.68 22.57
CA TYR A 176 -33.20 31.50 21.15
C TYR A 176 -34.55 31.29 20.50
N ILE A 177 -35.32 32.37 20.43
CA ILE A 177 -36.67 32.40 19.90
C ILE A 177 -36.87 33.72 19.18
N ASP A 178 -36.03 34.02 18.18
CA ASP A 178 -36.50 34.89 17.08
C ASP A 178 -35.63 34.88 15.80
N ASP A 179 -34.39 34.39 15.85
CA ASP A 179 -33.47 34.57 14.70
C ASP A 179 -33.51 33.48 13.63
N ILE A 180 -34.50 32.59 13.66
CA ILE A 180 -34.73 31.67 12.53
C ILE A 180 -35.49 32.38 11.39
N PHE A 181 -36.19 33.49 11.69
CA PHE A 181 -37.03 34.20 10.70
C PHE A 181 -37.11 35.73 10.86
N SER A 182 -36.16 36.37 11.53
CA SER A 182 -36.08 37.83 11.68
C SER A 182 -35.64 38.52 10.38
N GLY A 183 -36.56 38.65 9.41
CA GLY A 183 -36.42 39.63 8.32
C GLY A 183 -37.26 39.41 7.08
N VAL A 184 -37.65 38.18 6.74
CA VAL A 184 -38.37 37.87 5.47
C VAL A 184 -39.78 37.31 5.70
N SER A 185 -40.10 36.85 6.92
CA SER A 185 -41.32 36.11 7.20
C SER A 185 -42.61 36.96 7.12
N ASN A 186 -42.57 38.21 7.56
CA ASN A 186 -43.81 38.99 7.68
C ASN A 186 -44.30 39.60 6.35
N ASP A 187 -43.46 39.67 5.32
CA ASP A 187 -43.80 40.21 3.98
C ASP A 187 -44.05 39.13 2.92
N ILE A 188 -43.61 37.88 3.16
CA ILE A 188 -43.73 36.78 2.19
C ILE A 188 -44.87 35.82 2.62
N GLY A 189 -45.85 35.61 1.75
CA GLY A 189 -46.99 34.74 2.04
C GLY A 189 -46.57 33.31 2.44
N THR A 190 -47.37 32.65 3.29
CA THR A 190 -47.09 31.31 3.86
C THR A 190 -46.72 30.25 2.81
N GLU A 191 -47.35 30.31 1.64
CA GLU A 191 -47.04 29.45 0.50
C GLU A 191 -45.60 29.59 -0.02
N ALA A 192 -45.06 30.81 -0.03
CA ALA A 192 -43.68 31.06 -0.44
C ALA A 192 -42.68 30.54 0.62
N GLN A 193 -43.00 30.68 1.90
CA GLN A 193 -42.20 30.12 3.00
C GLN A 193 -42.13 28.60 2.91
N ILE A 194 -43.25 27.92 2.63
CA ILE A 194 -43.30 26.47 2.45
C ILE A 194 -42.41 26.03 1.28
N ARG A 195 -42.41 26.75 0.16
CA ARG A 195 -41.52 26.45 -0.98
C ARG A 195 -40.05 26.63 -0.63
N PHE A 196 -39.70 27.72 0.05
CA PHE A 196 -38.34 27.99 0.50
C PHE A 196 -37.83 26.86 1.42
N LEU A 197 -38.62 26.47 2.42
CA LEU A 197 -38.26 25.38 3.32
C LEU A 197 -38.12 24.04 2.60
N LYS A 198 -39.02 23.72 1.65
CA LYS A 198 -38.90 22.52 0.82
C LYS A 198 -37.63 22.51 -0.02
N ALA A 199 -37.26 23.65 -0.60
CA ALA A 199 -36.04 23.78 -1.38
C ALA A 199 -34.80 23.59 -0.48
N LYS A 200 -34.77 24.24 0.68
CA LYS A 200 -33.68 24.07 1.66
C LYS A 200 -33.55 22.63 2.13
N LEU A 201 -34.66 21.94 2.39
CA LEU A 201 -34.67 20.52 2.76
C LEU A 201 -34.08 19.65 1.65
N HIS A 202 -34.45 19.89 0.38
CA HIS A 202 -33.88 19.15 -0.74
C HIS A 202 -32.37 19.38 -0.88
N VAL A 203 -31.91 20.63 -0.78
CA VAL A 203 -30.46 20.94 -0.81
C VAL A 203 -29.74 20.24 0.33
N MET A 204 -30.27 20.30 1.56
CA MET A 204 -29.67 19.62 2.70
C MET A 204 -29.66 18.09 2.55
N GLN A 205 -30.70 17.50 1.94
CA GLN A 205 -30.74 16.07 1.67
C GLN A 205 -29.68 15.67 0.62
N GLU A 206 -29.54 16.46 -0.43
CA GLU A 206 -28.52 16.24 -1.47
C GLU A 206 -27.09 16.37 -0.91
N GLU A 207 -26.83 17.37 -0.06
CA GLU A 207 -25.53 17.53 0.61
C GLU A 207 -25.21 16.34 1.52
N LEU A 208 -26.20 15.83 2.26
CA LEU A 208 -26.05 14.64 3.10
C LEU A 208 -25.74 13.40 2.25
N ASP A 209 -26.47 13.18 1.16
CA ASP A 209 -26.26 12.05 0.26
C ASP A 209 -24.87 12.12 -0.41
N ASN A 210 -24.41 13.33 -0.77
CA ASN A 210 -23.08 13.56 -1.30
C ASN A 210 -21.99 13.22 -0.28
N VAL A 211 -22.12 13.67 0.97
CA VAL A 211 -21.18 13.32 2.06
C VAL A 211 -21.16 11.82 2.32
N VAL A 212 -22.30 11.15 2.30
CA VAL A 212 -22.40 9.68 2.45
C VAL A 212 -21.66 8.97 1.31
N CYS A 213 -21.83 9.42 0.07
CA CYS A 213 -21.14 8.86 -1.09
C CYS A 213 -19.61 8.99 -0.95
N GLU A 214 -19.11 10.18 -0.60
CA GLU A 214 -17.69 10.42 -0.40
C GLU A 214 -17.12 9.61 0.77
N CYS A 215 -17.87 9.45 1.87
CA CYS A 215 -17.48 8.56 2.97
C CYS A 215 -17.33 7.11 2.52
N ASN A 216 -18.25 6.59 1.71
CA ASN A 216 -18.14 5.22 1.19
C ASN A 216 -16.92 5.05 0.29
N LYS A 217 -16.68 6.01 -0.61
CA LYS A 217 -15.50 6.01 -1.47
C LYS A 217 -14.19 6.05 -0.67
N LYS A 218 -14.16 6.84 0.41
CA LYS A 218 -13.02 6.90 1.33
C LYS A 218 -12.85 5.60 2.10
N GLU A 219 -13.92 4.95 2.52
CA GLU A 219 -13.87 3.63 3.16
C GLU A 219 -13.27 2.57 2.22
N ASP A 220 -13.69 2.54 0.95
CA ASP A 220 -13.12 1.64 -0.06
C ASP A 220 -11.62 1.89 -0.27
N GLU A 221 -11.20 3.16 -0.35
CA GLU A 221 -9.80 3.56 -0.45
C GLU A 221 -9.00 3.11 0.79
N ILE A 222 -9.57 3.26 1.99
CA ILE A 222 -8.99 2.78 3.25
C ILE A 222 -8.81 1.26 3.23
N GLN A 223 -9.82 0.50 2.81
CA GLN A 223 -9.72 -0.96 2.72
C GLN A 223 -8.66 -1.40 1.69
N ASN A 224 -8.58 -0.71 0.54
CA ASN A 224 -7.55 -0.94 -0.46
C ASN A 224 -6.15 -0.66 0.09
N LEU A 225 -5.92 0.52 0.69
CA LEU A 225 -4.63 0.89 1.30
C LEU A 225 -4.23 -0.09 2.41
N LYS A 226 -5.18 -0.49 3.26
CA LYS A 226 -4.95 -1.51 4.29
C LYS A 226 -4.50 -2.84 3.69
N SER A 227 -5.10 -3.27 2.58
CA SER A 227 -4.67 -4.48 1.88
C SER A 227 -3.25 -4.36 1.30
N GLN A 228 -2.88 -3.19 0.76
CA GLN A 228 -1.54 -2.93 0.26
C GLN A 228 -0.50 -2.95 1.39
N VAL A 229 -0.79 -2.30 2.52
CA VAL A 229 0.09 -2.33 3.71
C VAL A 229 0.36 -3.77 4.15
N LYS A 230 -0.69 -4.61 4.22
CA LYS A 230 -0.53 -6.02 4.57
C LYS A 230 0.36 -6.77 3.59
N ASN A 231 0.17 -6.57 2.28
CA ASN A 231 1.02 -7.20 1.26
C ASN A 231 2.49 -6.76 1.37
N PHE A 232 2.75 -5.47 1.59
CA PHE A 232 4.11 -4.96 1.78
C PHE A 232 4.77 -5.51 3.05
N GLU A 233 4.01 -5.69 4.13
CA GLU A 233 4.53 -6.27 5.37
C GLU A 233 4.87 -7.75 5.20
N GLU A 234 4.04 -8.52 4.50
CA GLU A 234 4.35 -9.91 4.12
C GLU A 234 5.61 -9.99 3.23
N ASP A 235 5.76 -9.06 2.29
CA ASP A 235 6.91 -8.93 1.41
C ASP A 235 8.20 -8.57 2.17
N PHE A 236 8.12 -7.61 3.09
CA PHE A 236 9.21 -7.23 3.99
C PHE A 236 9.67 -8.43 4.81
N MET A 237 8.74 -9.19 5.39
CA MET A 237 9.05 -10.39 6.17
C MET A 237 9.68 -11.49 5.30
N ARG A 238 9.26 -11.65 4.04
CA ARG A 238 9.91 -12.58 3.11
C ARG A 238 11.34 -12.14 2.80
N GLN A 239 11.55 -10.87 2.47
CA GLN A 239 12.87 -10.33 2.17
C GLN A 239 13.81 -10.45 3.38
N GLN A 240 13.34 -10.14 4.59
CA GLN A 240 14.12 -10.26 5.82
C GLN A 240 14.63 -11.69 6.05
N ARG A 241 13.81 -12.71 5.75
CA ARG A 241 14.26 -14.13 5.83
C ARG A 241 15.38 -14.42 4.83
N THR A 242 15.27 -13.91 3.60
CA THR A 242 16.31 -14.06 2.57
C THR A 242 17.61 -13.37 2.98
N ILE A 243 17.53 -12.16 3.53
CA ILE A 243 18.69 -11.42 4.04
C ILE A 243 19.40 -12.22 5.14
N ASN A 244 18.66 -12.73 6.13
CA ASN A 244 19.24 -13.52 7.21
C ASN A 244 19.91 -14.80 6.68
N MET A 245 19.30 -15.46 5.69
CA MET A 245 19.89 -16.64 5.04
C MET A 245 21.19 -16.30 4.31
N GLN A 246 21.20 -15.21 3.53
CA GLN A 246 22.40 -14.75 2.82
C GLN A 246 23.50 -14.33 3.79
N GLN A 247 23.16 -13.62 4.87
CA GLN A 247 24.10 -13.24 5.92
C GLN A 247 24.75 -14.47 6.56
N SER A 248 23.98 -15.52 6.84
CA SER A 248 24.53 -16.80 7.32
C SER A 248 25.48 -17.45 6.31
N GLN A 249 25.17 -17.38 5.02
CA GLN A 249 26.07 -17.89 3.96
C GLN A 249 27.37 -17.08 3.87
N VAL A 250 27.29 -15.74 3.97
CA VAL A 250 28.47 -14.87 3.97
C VAL A 250 29.40 -15.21 5.13
N GLU A 251 28.89 -15.36 6.34
CA GLU A 251 29.69 -15.75 7.51
C GLU A 251 30.32 -17.15 7.34
N LYS A 252 29.59 -18.09 6.73
CA LYS A 252 30.13 -19.41 6.39
C LYS A 252 31.30 -19.31 5.41
N TYR A 253 31.19 -18.52 4.35
CA TYR A 253 32.27 -18.38 3.38
C TYR A 253 33.46 -17.62 3.96
N LYS A 254 33.22 -16.65 4.84
CA LYS A 254 34.27 -15.95 5.58
C LYS A 254 35.11 -16.90 6.43
N THR A 255 34.47 -17.79 7.19
CA THR A 255 35.20 -18.77 8.02
C THR A 255 36.00 -19.78 7.16
N LEU A 256 35.42 -20.27 6.07
CA LEU A 256 36.13 -21.14 5.12
C LEU A 256 37.33 -20.45 4.46
N PHE A 257 37.19 -19.16 4.13
CA PHE A 257 38.28 -18.37 3.57
C PHE A 257 39.42 -18.18 4.58
N GLU A 258 39.10 -17.84 5.83
CA GLU A 258 40.11 -17.72 6.90
C GLU A 258 40.86 -19.04 7.15
N GLU A 259 40.18 -20.18 7.08
CA GLU A 259 40.81 -21.51 7.20
C GLU A 259 41.75 -21.81 6.03
N ALA A 260 41.31 -21.53 4.80
CA ALA A 260 42.15 -21.70 3.61
C ALA A 260 43.39 -20.80 3.66
N ASN A 261 43.25 -19.56 4.11
CA ASN A 261 44.36 -18.63 4.23
C ASN A 261 45.40 -19.13 5.25
N LYS A 262 44.96 -19.59 6.43
CA LYS A 262 45.85 -20.20 7.44
C LYS A 262 46.63 -21.39 6.89
N LYS A 263 46.01 -22.19 6.03
CA LYS A 263 46.68 -23.32 5.36
C LYS A 263 47.72 -22.84 4.34
N CYS A 264 47.39 -21.83 3.54
CA CYS A 264 48.35 -21.21 2.62
C CYS A 264 49.56 -20.64 3.36
N ASP A 265 49.33 -19.89 4.45
CA ASP A 265 50.41 -19.34 5.28
C ASP A 265 51.33 -20.44 5.83
N GLY A 266 50.75 -21.55 6.30
CA GLY A 266 51.50 -22.71 6.76
C GLY A 266 52.35 -23.38 5.68
N LEU A 267 51.80 -23.55 4.46
CA LEU A 267 52.55 -24.08 3.31
C LEU A 267 53.66 -23.13 2.87
N GLN A 268 53.40 -21.82 2.86
CA GLN A 268 54.40 -20.80 2.55
C GLN A 268 55.56 -20.84 3.55
N GLN A 269 55.26 -20.99 4.84
CA GLN A 269 56.29 -21.15 5.87
C GLN A 269 57.12 -22.42 5.67
N GLN A 270 56.51 -23.53 5.27
CA GLN A 270 57.22 -24.77 4.94
C GLN A 270 58.14 -24.60 3.73
N LEU A 271 57.66 -23.98 2.64
CA LEU A 271 58.46 -23.67 1.46
C LEU A 271 59.66 -22.80 1.81
N SER A 272 59.47 -21.71 2.55
CA SER A 272 60.57 -20.86 3.02
C SER A 272 61.55 -21.60 3.94
N SER A 273 61.07 -22.57 4.73
CA SER A 273 61.96 -23.41 5.53
C SER A 273 62.84 -24.32 4.66
N ILE A 274 62.25 -24.95 3.63
CA ILE A 274 62.97 -25.82 2.70
C ILE A 274 63.96 -25.01 1.86
N GLU A 275 63.56 -23.86 1.33
CA GLU A 275 64.44 -22.95 0.58
C GLU A 275 65.68 -22.57 1.39
N ARG A 276 65.51 -22.22 2.67
CA ARG A 276 66.65 -21.94 3.57
C ARG A 276 67.58 -23.13 3.74
N VAL A 277 67.03 -24.34 3.89
CA VAL A 277 67.83 -25.57 3.99
C VAL A 277 68.60 -25.84 2.69
N ILE A 278 67.94 -25.69 1.53
CA ILE A 278 68.60 -25.84 0.21
C ILE A 278 69.74 -24.83 0.08
N ILE A 279 69.50 -23.55 0.35
CA ILE A 279 70.53 -22.51 0.30
C ILE A 279 71.71 -22.88 1.20
N TRP A 280 71.45 -23.40 2.41
CA TRP A 280 72.51 -23.82 3.33
C TRP A 280 73.33 -25.01 2.82
N TYR A 281 72.73 -25.97 2.09
CA TYR A 281 73.44 -27.13 1.55
C TYR A 281 74.31 -26.81 0.31
N PHE A 282 73.94 -25.80 -0.48
CA PHE A 282 74.62 -25.45 -1.73
C PHE A 282 75.55 -24.23 -1.62
N SER A 283 75.70 -23.65 -0.43
CA SER A 283 76.58 -22.51 -0.15
C SER A 283 77.86 -22.93 0.55
#